data_AF-A0A6M4AQ83-F1
#
_entry.id   AF-A0A6M4AQ83-F1
#
_cell.length_a   1.000
_cell.length_b   1.000
_cell.length_c   1.000
_cell.angle_alpha   90.00
_cell.angle_beta   90.00
_cell.angle_gamma   90.00
#
_symmetry.space_group_name_H-M   'P 1'
#
loop_
_entity.id
_entity.type
_entity.pdbx_description
1 polymer ?
#
loop_
_entity_poly.entity_id
_entity_poly.type
_entity_poly.pdbx_seq_one_letter_code
_entity_poly.pdbx_strand_id
1 'polypeptide(L)'
;MTIYCDESGGVGAGVIVVAAISLPGTMADELLTRIRDVIGLRGELKGSRITMAERAFVIELLARTGARTIVVQALTRDLAAAAASGKPPSDLAIYAHLLEHVVDAWLPETGGCVELVIDDGRYDARLNSMVRDDVQRALGQWGKASLADSRRSAGVQFADVLANSFFQMATGSDRAPRLETLMAPFLENGAIRHLTIKAIN
;
A
#
# COMPACT_ATOMS: atom_id res chain seq x y z
N MET A 1 -1.16 12.97 -11.22
CA MET A 1 -2.02 12.16 -10.32
C MET A 1 -1.20 11.80 -9.10
N THR A 2 -1.76 11.88 -7.89
CA THR A 2 -1.03 11.53 -6.66
C THR A 2 -1.37 10.10 -6.23
N ILE A 3 -0.36 9.31 -5.95
CA ILE A 3 -0.44 7.91 -5.54
C ILE A 3 0.20 7.83 -4.16
N TYR A 4 -0.57 7.35 -3.19
CA TYR A 4 -0.11 7.23 -1.81
C TYR A 4 0.23 5.79 -1.52
N CYS A 5 1.39 5.58 -0.92
CA CYS A 5 1.95 4.27 -0.64
C CYS A 5 2.18 4.11 0.85
N ASP A 6 1.77 2.96 1.35
CA ASP A 6 2.11 2.46 2.67
C ASP A 6 2.20 0.93 2.58
N GLU A 7 2.79 0.31 3.58
CA GLU A 7 3.09 -1.10 3.58
C GLU A 7 2.76 -1.79 4.90
N SER A 8 2.72 -3.11 4.85
CA SER A 8 2.50 -3.92 6.04
C SER A 8 3.25 -5.24 5.96
N GLY A 9 3.65 -5.75 7.12
CA GLY A 9 4.45 -6.96 7.24
C GLY A 9 5.96 -6.71 7.20
N GLY A 10 6.71 -7.77 6.93
CA GLY A 10 8.16 -7.80 7.00
C GLY A 10 8.71 -9.21 6.75
N VAL A 11 10.01 -9.35 6.55
CA VAL A 11 10.66 -10.67 6.39
C VAL A 11 10.27 -11.63 7.53
N GLY A 12 10.29 -11.16 8.77
CA GLY A 12 9.93 -11.95 9.95
C GLY A 12 8.44 -12.32 10.03
N ALA A 13 7.56 -11.58 9.35
CA ALA A 13 6.13 -11.86 9.29
C ALA A 13 5.75 -12.84 8.16
N GLY A 14 6.70 -13.24 7.31
CA GLY A 14 6.47 -14.17 6.21
C GLY A 14 5.93 -13.52 4.92
N VAL A 15 5.56 -12.24 4.97
CA VAL A 15 4.98 -11.50 3.85
C VAL A 15 5.25 -10.00 4.00
N ILE A 16 5.44 -9.33 2.88
CA ILE A 16 5.48 -7.87 2.77
C ILE A 16 4.46 -7.46 1.72
N VAL A 17 3.63 -6.47 2.03
CA VAL A 17 2.58 -5.94 1.16
C VAL A 17 2.74 -4.44 1.06
N VAL A 18 2.75 -3.89 -0.15
CA VAL A 18 2.62 -2.45 -0.42
C VAL A 18 1.25 -2.21 -1.04
N ALA A 19 0.50 -1.25 -0.50
CA ALA A 19 -0.70 -0.73 -1.17
C ALA A 19 -0.40 0.66 -1.72
N ALA A 20 -0.79 0.89 -2.96
CA ALA A 20 -0.61 2.15 -3.67
C ALA A 20 -1.97 2.62 -4.18
N ILE A 21 -2.51 3.66 -3.55
CA ILE A 21 -3.86 4.17 -3.81
C ILE A 21 -3.83 5.56 -4.44
N SER A 22 -4.65 5.76 -5.46
CA SER A 22 -4.97 7.06 -6.04
C SER A 22 -6.43 7.40 -5.79
N LEU A 23 -6.68 8.63 -5.34
CA LEU A 23 -8.02 9.19 -5.20
C LEU A 23 -8.15 10.43 -6.10
N PRO A 24 -9.34 10.70 -6.68
CA PRO A 24 -9.55 11.90 -7.49
C PRO A 24 -9.45 13.19 -6.67
N GLY A 25 -8.76 14.20 -7.20
CA GLY A 25 -8.76 15.57 -6.65
C GLY A 25 -8.38 15.67 -5.17
N THR A 26 -9.14 16.44 -4.40
CA THR A 26 -8.97 16.67 -2.96
C THR A 26 -9.66 15.63 -2.07
N MET A 27 -10.18 14.55 -2.67
CA MET A 27 -11.08 13.61 -2.00
C MET A 27 -10.46 12.90 -0.80
N ALA A 28 -9.13 12.73 -0.76
CA ALA A 28 -8.47 12.05 0.35
C ALA A 28 -8.75 12.75 1.70
N ASP A 29 -8.58 14.07 1.76
CA ASP A 29 -8.76 14.83 3.01
C ASP A 29 -10.24 14.95 3.40
N GLU A 30 -11.12 15.17 2.42
CA GLU A 30 -12.57 15.21 2.62
C GLU A 30 -13.10 13.89 3.17
N LEU A 31 -12.66 12.78 2.56
CA LEU A 31 -13.05 11.44 2.96
C LEU A 31 -12.52 11.09 4.35
N LEU A 32 -11.26 11.41 4.66
CA LEU A 32 -10.70 11.13 5.98
C LEU A 32 -11.40 11.95 7.06
N THR A 33 -11.72 13.21 6.78
CA THR A 33 -12.51 14.06 7.68
C THR A 33 -13.87 13.42 7.95
N ARG A 34 -14.58 13.00 6.89
CA ARG A 34 -15.87 12.32 7.02
C ARG A 34 -15.77 11.04 7.85
N ILE A 35 -14.75 10.22 7.62
CA ILE A 35 -14.54 8.97 8.36
C ILE A 35 -14.33 9.27 9.84
N ARG A 36 -13.46 10.24 10.16
CA ARG A 36 -13.19 10.66 11.54
C ARG A 36 -14.46 11.12 12.26
N ASP A 37 -15.28 11.93 11.60
CA ASP A 37 -16.53 12.42 12.17
C ASP A 37 -17.51 11.28 12.46
N VAL A 38 -17.65 10.32 11.52
CA VAL A 38 -18.62 9.22 11.65
C VAL A 38 -18.21 8.21 12.72
N ILE A 39 -16.93 7.85 12.79
CA ILE A 39 -16.46 6.81 13.73
C ILE A 39 -15.96 7.42 15.06
N GLY A 40 -15.96 8.75 15.19
CA GLY A 40 -15.46 9.46 16.36
C GLY A 40 -13.95 9.34 16.56
N LEU A 41 -13.19 9.11 15.49
CA LEU A 41 -11.75 8.90 15.55
C LEU A 41 -11.01 10.21 15.86
N ARG A 42 -10.26 10.22 16.97
CA ARG A 42 -9.35 11.30 17.32
C ARG A 42 -7.92 10.89 17.00
N GLY A 43 -7.39 11.42 15.90
CA GLY A 43 -6.02 11.19 15.45
C GLY A 43 -5.94 10.39 14.16
N GLU A 44 -4.95 9.52 14.09
CA GLU A 44 -4.59 8.79 12.89
C GLU A 44 -5.47 7.56 12.67
N LEU A 45 -5.94 7.39 11.43
CA LEU A 45 -6.60 6.18 10.95
C LEU A 45 -5.51 5.14 10.68
N LYS A 46 -5.34 4.20 11.61
CA LYS A 46 -4.40 3.08 11.47
C LYS A 46 -5.13 1.79 11.13
N GLY A 47 -4.75 1.14 10.04
CA GLY A 47 -5.29 -0.15 9.60
C GLY A 47 -5.23 -1.19 10.71
N SER A 48 -4.11 -1.27 11.42
CA SER A 48 -3.93 -2.20 12.54
C SER A 48 -4.85 -1.97 13.75
N ARG A 49 -5.47 -0.79 13.87
CA ARG A 49 -6.24 -0.37 15.07
C ARG A 49 -7.74 -0.33 14.85
N ILE A 50 -8.20 -0.29 13.61
CA ILE A 50 -9.63 -0.26 13.31
C ILE A 50 -10.28 -1.65 13.38
N THR A 51 -11.55 -1.65 13.77
CA THR A 51 -12.42 -2.82 13.76
C THR A 51 -12.77 -3.25 12.33
N MET A 52 -13.35 -4.45 12.19
CA MET A 52 -13.83 -4.93 10.88
C MET A 52 -14.94 -4.04 10.30
N ALA A 53 -15.83 -3.52 11.15
CA ALA A 53 -16.92 -2.66 10.72
C ALA A 53 -16.42 -1.30 10.21
N GLU A 54 -15.49 -0.68 10.94
CA GLU A 54 -14.85 0.57 10.51
C GLU A 54 -14.05 0.37 9.22
N ARG A 55 -13.33 -0.75 9.10
CA ARG A 55 -12.62 -1.10 7.86
C ARG A 55 -13.56 -1.26 6.68
N ALA A 56 -14.67 -1.97 6.86
CA ALA A 56 -15.68 -2.11 5.82
C ALA A 56 -16.24 -0.75 5.41
N PHE A 57 -16.49 0.15 6.37
CA PHE A 57 -16.93 1.51 6.10
C PHE A 57 -15.89 2.32 5.30
N VAL A 58 -14.60 2.26 5.67
CA VAL A 58 -13.52 2.93 4.93
C VAL A 58 -13.47 2.45 3.48
N ILE A 59 -13.45 1.13 3.28
CA ILE A 59 -13.25 0.53 1.96
C ILE A 59 -14.45 0.76 1.05
N GLU A 60 -15.66 0.68 1.59
CA GLU A 60 -16.89 1.03 0.86
C GLU A 60 -16.89 2.49 0.42
N LEU A 61 -16.43 3.43 1.25
CA LEU A 61 -16.35 4.83 0.85
C LEU A 61 -15.28 5.08 -0.21
N LEU A 62 -14.11 4.45 -0.09
CA LEU A 62 -13.05 4.54 -1.10
C LEU A 62 -13.59 4.11 -2.47
N ALA A 63 -14.32 3.00 -2.53
CA ALA A 63 -14.90 2.52 -3.77
C ALA A 63 -15.90 3.50 -4.39
N ARG A 64 -16.74 4.15 -3.57
CA ARG A 64 -17.71 5.17 -4.03
C ARG A 64 -17.05 6.42 -4.59
N THR A 65 -15.83 6.72 -4.16
CA THR A 65 -15.07 7.88 -4.67
C THR A 65 -14.36 7.62 -6.00
N GLY A 66 -14.44 6.40 -6.54
CA GLY A 66 -13.67 6.01 -7.72
C GLY A 66 -12.18 5.86 -7.43
N ALA A 67 -11.81 5.58 -6.17
CA ALA A 67 -10.43 5.31 -5.81
C ALA A 67 -9.93 4.06 -6.54
N ARG A 68 -8.66 4.08 -6.93
CA ARG A 68 -8.00 3.00 -7.65
C ARG A 68 -6.77 2.58 -6.86
N THR A 69 -6.63 1.28 -6.62
CA THR A 69 -5.55 0.73 -5.80
C THR A 69 -4.80 -0.35 -6.56
N ILE A 70 -3.48 -0.31 -6.48
CA ILE A 70 -2.60 -1.43 -6.81
C ILE A 70 -1.98 -1.92 -5.52
N VAL A 71 -2.17 -3.20 -5.22
CA VAL A 71 -1.54 -3.89 -4.10
C VAL A 71 -0.50 -4.83 -4.67
N VAL A 72 0.74 -4.71 -4.20
CA VAL A 72 1.84 -5.60 -4.57
C VAL A 72 2.29 -6.36 -3.32
N GLN A 73 2.38 -7.67 -3.43
CA GLN A 73 2.71 -8.56 -2.32
C GLN A 73 3.92 -9.44 -2.66
N ALA A 74 4.78 -9.70 -1.68
CA ALA A 74 5.80 -10.72 -1.75
C ALA A 74 5.72 -11.66 -0.55
N LEU A 75 5.66 -12.97 -0.81
CA LEU A 75 5.78 -14.00 0.21
C LEU A 75 7.25 -14.34 0.39
N THR A 76 7.76 -14.27 1.62
CA THR A 76 9.20 -14.42 1.88
C THR A 76 9.69 -15.83 1.54
N ARG A 77 8.83 -16.84 1.69
CA ARG A 77 9.11 -18.22 1.28
C ARG A 77 9.31 -18.36 -0.23
N ASP A 78 8.54 -17.63 -1.03
CA ASP A 78 8.63 -17.71 -2.49
C ASP A 78 9.93 -17.04 -2.95
N LEU A 79 10.26 -15.88 -2.37
CA LEU A 79 11.53 -15.20 -2.63
C LEU A 79 12.74 -16.02 -2.20
N ALA A 80 12.66 -16.69 -1.05
CA ALA A 80 13.73 -17.57 -0.58
C ALA A 80 13.95 -18.78 -1.51
N ALA A 81 12.86 -19.36 -2.03
CA ALA A 81 12.92 -20.47 -2.98
C ALA A 81 13.52 -20.05 -4.33
N ALA A 82 13.31 -18.80 -4.76
CA ALA A 82 13.88 -18.26 -5.99
C ALA A 82 15.35 -17.82 -5.84
N ALA A 83 15.78 -17.46 -4.63
CA ALA A 83 17.13 -16.98 -4.38
C ALA A 83 18.16 -18.12 -4.36
N ALA A 84 19.30 -17.92 -5.03
CA ALA A 84 20.42 -18.88 -5.02
C ALA A 84 20.95 -19.19 -3.61
N SER A 85 20.79 -18.25 -2.68
CA SER A 85 21.19 -18.41 -1.27
C SER A 85 20.22 -19.27 -0.45
N GLY A 86 19.03 -19.58 -0.98
CA GLY A 86 17.94 -20.22 -0.24
C GLY A 86 17.34 -19.35 0.88
N LYS A 87 17.67 -18.05 0.91
CA LYS A 87 17.22 -17.09 1.93
C LYS A 87 16.51 -15.91 1.26
N PRO A 88 15.47 -15.34 1.90
CA PRO A 88 14.83 -14.16 1.34
C PRO A 88 15.81 -12.98 1.35
N PRO A 89 15.70 -12.04 0.38
CA PRO A 89 16.40 -10.76 0.44
C PRO A 89 16.06 -9.98 1.71
N SER A 90 16.85 -8.94 1.99
CA SER A 90 16.57 -8.06 3.13
C SER A 90 15.21 -7.37 3.02
N ASP A 91 14.63 -7.00 4.15
CA ASP A 91 13.34 -6.30 4.22
C ASP A 91 13.31 -5.04 3.35
N LEU A 92 14.39 -4.25 3.42
CA LEU A 92 14.58 -3.05 2.61
C LEU A 92 14.61 -3.36 1.11
N ALA A 93 15.31 -4.42 0.71
CA ALA A 93 15.40 -4.81 -0.70
C ALA A 93 14.04 -5.27 -1.25
N ILE A 94 13.27 -6.03 -0.46
CA ILE A 94 11.93 -6.44 -0.86
C ILE A 94 11.00 -5.23 -0.97
N TYR A 95 11.05 -4.32 0.01
CA TYR A 95 10.23 -3.11 0.00
C TYR A 95 10.52 -2.21 -1.21
N ALA A 96 11.79 -1.94 -1.50
CA ALA A 96 12.18 -1.15 -2.67
C ALA A 96 11.66 -1.79 -3.97
N HIS A 97 11.78 -3.11 -4.11
CA HIS A 97 11.33 -3.81 -5.30
C HIS A 97 9.79 -3.86 -5.45
N LEU A 98 9.06 -3.92 -4.32
CA LEU A 98 7.60 -3.78 -4.33
C LEU A 98 7.17 -2.38 -4.81
N LEU A 99 7.89 -1.33 -4.40
CA LEU A 99 7.64 0.03 -4.88
C LEU A 99 7.98 0.22 -6.36
N GLU A 100 9.05 -0.41 -6.87
CA GLU A 100 9.34 -0.44 -8.31
C GLU A 100 8.18 -1.07 -9.10
N HIS A 101 7.64 -2.20 -8.62
CA HIS A 101 6.48 -2.83 -9.25
C HIS A 101 5.21 -1.97 -9.18
N VAL A 102 5.03 -1.20 -8.11
CA VAL A 102 3.98 -0.18 -8.03
C VAL A 102 4.15 0.85 -9.14
N VAL A 103 5.36 1.37 -9.34
CA VAL A 103 5.67 2.33 -10.42
C VAL A 103 5.36 1.73 -11.78
N ASP A 104 5.87 0.54 -12.08
CA ASP A 104 5.65 -0.16 -13.36
C ASP A 104 4.16 -0.40 -13.64
N ALA A 105 3.38 -0.70 -12.61
CA ALA A 105 1.96 -0.97 -12.75
C ALA A 105 1.12 0.32 -12.93
N TRP A 106 1.57 1.46 -12.38
CA TRP A 106 0.84 2.74 -12.44
C TRP A 106 1.22 3.64 -13.60
N LEU A 107 2.45 3.58 -14.10
CA LEU A 107 2.87 4.43 -15.23
C LEU A 107 1.96 4.29 -16.47
N PRO A 108 1.57 3.06 -16.90
CA PRO A 108 0.65 2.90 -18.03
C PRO A 108 -0.74 3.49 -17.79
N GLU A 109 -1.21 3.53 -16.54
CA GLU A 109 -2.55 4.00 -16.17
C GLU A 109 -2.66 5.54 -16.13
N THR A 110 -1.52 6.23 -16.04
CA THR A 110 -1.48 7.68 -15.77
C THR A 110 -0.96 8.50 -16.95
N GLY A 111 -0.44 7.86 -18.01
CA GLY A 111 0.15 8.54 -19.15
C GLY A 111 1.46 9.30 -18.82
N GLY A 112 2.09 8.99 -17.68
CA GLY A 112 3.46 9.43 -17.38
C GLY A 112 3.62 10.70 -16.55
N CYS A 113 2.63 11.12 -15.74
CA CYS A 113 2.85 12.14 -14.71
C CYS A 113 2.27 11.73 -13.35
N VAL A 114 3.13 11.08 -12.57
CA VAL A 114 2.81 10.51 -11.26
C VAL A 114 3.55 11.26 -10.15
N GLU A 115 2.84 11.64 -9.11
CA GLU A 115 3.45 11.94 -7.82
C GLU A 115 3.24 10.74 -6.90
N LEU A 116 4.32 10.09 -6.49
CA LEU A 116 4.27 8.93 -5.60
C LEU A 116 4.73 9.36 -4.20
N VAL A 117 3.81 9.32 -3.25
CA VAL A 117 3.98 9.73 -1.85
C VAL A 117 4.13 8.48 -1.01
N ILE A 118 5.31 8.29 -0.41
CA ILE A 118 5.67 7.09 0.36
C ILE A 118 5.61 7.42 1.85
N ASP A 119 5.05 6.53 2.66
CA ASP A 119 5.12 6.62 4.11
C ASP A 119 6.59 6.68 4.60
N ASP A 120 6.88 7.54 5.57
CA ASP A 120 8.21 7.66 6.19
C ASP A 120 8.30 7.01 7.57
N GLY A 121 7.28 6.25 7.98
CA GLY A 121 7.21 5.61 9.29
C GLY A 121 8.00 4.32 9.43
N ARG A 122 8.38 3.65 8.32
CA ARG A 122 8.99 2.30 8.36
C ARG A 122 10.44 2.28 8.85
N TYR A 123 11.29 3.13 8.28
CA TYR A 123 12.72 3.16 8.56
C TYR A 123 13.19 4.50 9.11
N ASP A 124 14.48 4.59 9.46
CA ASP A 124 15.10 5.89 9.76
C ASP A 124 15.14 6.80 8.52
N ALA A 125 15.34 8.10 8.76
CA ALA A 125 15.33 9.12 7.72
C ALA A 125 16.34 8.87 6.58
N ARG A 126 17.47 8.21 6.86
CA ARG A 126 18.48 7.91 5.85
C ARG A 126 17.97 6.81 4.92
N LEU A 127 17.46 5.71 5.48
CA LEU A 127 16.92 4.60 4.69
C LEU A 127 15.69 5.03 3.89
N ASN A 128 14.77 5.82 4.48
CA ASN A 128 13.62 6.35 3.74
C ASN A 128 14.06 7.23 2.57
N SER A 129 15.09 8.06 2.77
CA SER A 129 15.63 8.90 1.69
C SER A 129 16.21 8.06 0.55
N MET A 130 16.90 6.97 0.87
CA MET A 130 17.42 6.02 -0.12
C MET A 130 16.28 5.36 -0.91
N VAL A 131 15.24 4.86 -0.23
CA VAL A 131 14.07 4.28 -0.90
C VAL A 131 13.40 5.29 -1.82
N ARG A 132 13.19 6.52 -1.37
CA ARG A 132 12.64 7.60 -2.20
C ARG A 132 13.49 7.83 -3.46
N ASP A 133 14.81 7.86 -3.32
CA ASP A 133 15.72 8.04 -4.47
C ASP A 133 15.65 6.86 -5.45
N ASP A 134 15.52 5.64 -4.96
CA ASP A 134 15.36 4.44 -5.78
C ASP A 134 14.05 4.50 -6.57
N VAL A 135 12.94 4.87 -5.92
CA VAL A 135 11.65 5.10 -6.57
C VAL A 135 11.73 6.26 -7.57
N GLN A 136 12.42 7.35 -7.24
CA GLN A 136 12.61 8.47 -8.17
C GLN A 136 13.38 8.03 -9.41
N ARG A 137 14.36 7.14 -9.29
CA ARG A 137 15.08 6.55 -10.42
C ARG A 137 14.15 5.69 -11.28
N ALA A 138 13.29 4.88 -10.67
CA ALA A 138 12.29 4.08 -11.37
C ALA A 138 11.26 4.93 -12.13
N LEU A 139 10.77 6.02 -11.50
CA LEU A 139 9.86 6.98 -12.13
C LEU A 139 10.51 7.75 -13.30
N GLY A 140 11.83 7.99 -13.22
CA GLY A 140 12.56 8.78 -14.20
C GLY A 140 11.97 10.19 -14.35
N GLN A 141 11.81 10.64 -15.58
CA GLN A 141 11.20 11.95 -15.90
C GLN A 141 9.66 11.96 -15.83
N TRP A 142 9.04 10.80 -15.63
CA TRP A 142 7.59 10.62 -15.68
C TRP A 142 6.90 10.80 -14.32
N GLY A 143 7.64 11.23 -13.31
CA GLY A 143 7.07 11.45 -12.00
C GLY A 143 8.04 11.97 -10.96
N LYS A 144 7.49 12.12 -9.75
CA LYS A 144 8.22 12.58 -8.57
C LYS A 144 7.93 11.66 -7.39
N ALA A 145 8.97 11.23 -6.69
CA ALA A 145 8.84 10.54 -5.41
C ALA A 145 8.98 11.53 -4.25
N SER A 146 8.13 11.41 -3.24
CA SER A 146 8.20 12.17 -1.99
C SER A 146 7.93 11.27 -0.79
N LEU A 147 8.34 11.74 0.38
CA LEU A 147 8.09 11.10 1.67
C LEU A 147 7.03 11.90 2.43
N ALA A 148 6.18 11.23 3.19
CA ALA A 148 5.18 11.88 4.04
C ALA A 148 4.98 11.17 5.38
N ASP A 149 4.83 11.96 6.44
CA ASP A 149 4.33 11.50 7.74
C ASP A 149 2.86 11.09 7.59
N SER A 150 2.57 9.80 7.81
CA SER A 150 1.22 9.23 7.73
C SER A 150 0.19 10.05 8.50
N ARG A 151 0.54 10.64 9.66
CA ARG A 151 -0.40 11.43 10.48
C ARG A 151 -0.96 12.66 9.75
N ARG A 152 -0.18 13.16 8.77
CA ARG A 152 -0.46 14.38 8.02
C ARG A 152 -0.90 14.11 6.58
N SER A 153 -0.95 12.84 6.16
CA SER A 153 -1.32 12.45 4.80
C SER A 153 -2.53 11.50 4.84
N ALA A 154 -3.68 11.99 4.37
CA ALA A 154 -4.89 11.18 4.35
C ALA A 154 -4.77 9.97 3.41
N GLY A 155 -4.16 10.17 2.25
CA GLY A 155 -3.95 9.09 1.30
C GLY A 155 -3.03 7.98 1.83
N VAL A 156 -1.97 8.33 2.57
CA VAL A 156 -1.10 7.32 3.21
C VAL A 156 -1.87 6.52 4.25
N GLN A 157 -2.73 7.15 5.06
CA GLN A 157 -3.59 6.43 6.01
C GLN A 157 -4.55 5.45 5.32
N PHE A 158 -5.06 5.76 4.12
CA PHE A 158 -5.85 4.80 3.35
C PHE A 158 -5.00 3.66 2.77
N ALA A 159 -3.78 3.97 2.33
CA ALA A 159 -2.82 2.95 1.94
C ALA A 159 -2.51 2.00 3.10
N ASP A 160 -2.33 2.49 4.34
CA ASP A 160 -2.14 1.65 5.55
C ASP A 160 -3.30 0.67 5.72
N VAL A 161 -4.54 1.18 5.67
CA VAL A 161 -5.74 0.35 5.82
C VAL A 161 -5.75 -0.77 4.78
N LEU A 162 -5.43 -0.48 3.53
CA LEU A 162 -5.40 -1.47 2.46
C LEU A 162 -4.23 -2.44 2.61
N ALA A 163 -3.00 -1.96 2.82
CA ALA A 163 -1.81 -2.79 3.04
C ALA A 163 -2.01 -3.74 4.22
N ASN A 164 -2.54 -3.23 5.33
CA ASN A 164 -2.85 -4.04 6.50
C ASN A 164 -3.99 -5.04 6.28
N SER A 165 -4.98 -4.73 5.43
CA SER A 165 -6.04 -5.68 5.05
C SER A 165 -5.44 -6.88 4.30
N PHE A 166 -4.66 -6.61 3.26
CA PHE A 166 -4.05 -7.65 2.44
C PHE A 166 -2.99 -8.43 3.21
N PHE A 167 -2.26 -7.78 4.12
CA PHE A 167 -1.37 -8.47 5.06
C PHE A 167 -2.13 -9.48 5.91
N GLN A 168 -3.23 -9.08 6.55
CA GLN A 168 -4.04 -9.97 7.39
C GLN A 168 -4.65 -11.15 6.62
N MET A 169 -5.01 -10.95 5.34
CA MET A 169 -5.42 -12.02 4.42
C MET A 169 -4.24 -12.97 4.15
N ALA A 170 -3.08 -12.42 3.77
CA ALA A 170 -1.90 -13.21 3.40
C ALA A 170 -1.32 -14.03 4.56
N THR A 171 -1.39 -13.53 5.79
CA THR A 171 -0.94 -14.27 6.99
C THR A 171 -1.96 -15.27 7.51
N GLY A 172 -3.15 -15.36 6.92
CA GLY A 172 -4.22 -16.26 7.39
C GLY A 172 -4.70 -15.93 8.80
N SER A 173 -4.79 -14.64 9.14
CA SER A 173 -5.34 -14.22 10.45
C SER A 173 -6.79 -14.68 10.64
N ASP A 174 -7.30 -14.70 11.88
CA ASP A 174 -8.70 -15.03 12.16
C ASP A 174 -9.72 -14.17 11.40
N ARG A 175 -9.28 -12.99 10.94
CA ARG A 175 -10.08 -12.03 10.18
C ARG A 175 -10.03 -12.25 8.67
N ALA A 176 -9.11 -13.07 8.17
CA ALA A 176 -8.84 -13.26 6.74
C ALA A 176 -10.10 -13.62 5.93
N PRO A 177 -10.96 -14.58 6.32
CA PRO A 177 -12.14 -14.93 5.51
C PRO A 177 -13.13 -13.76 5.34
N ARG A 178 -13.25 -12.91 6.35
CA ARG A 178 -14.11 -11.73 6.30
C ARG A 178 -13.48 -10.62 5.45
N LEU A 179 -12.17 -10.46 5.50
CA LEU A 179 -11.44 -9.52 4.64
C LEU A 179 -11.49 -9.95 3.18
N GLU A 180 -11.33 -11.23 2.88
CA GLU A 180 -11.49 -11.80 1.53
C GLU A 180 -12.89 -11.48 0.98
N THR A 181 -13.93 -11.75 1.77
CA THR A 181 -15.32 -11.42 1.41
C THR A 181 -15.50 -9.92 1.17
N LEU A 182 -14.90 -9.08 2.02
CA LEU A 182 -15.00 -7.63 1.90
C LEU A 182 -14.24 -7.10 0.67
N MET A 183 -13.07 -7.66 0.33
CA MET A 183 -12.25 -7.21 -0.80
C MET A 183 -12.79 -7.72 -2.15
N ALA A 184 -13.46 -8.86 -2.17
CA ALA A 184 -13.84 -9.56 -3.41
C ALA A 184 -14.54 -8.66 -4.45
N PRO A 185 -15.56 -7.85 -4.12
CA PRO A 185 -16.23 -7.01 -5.12
C PRO A 185 -15.31 -5.99 -5.80
N PHE A 186 -14.32 -5.49 -5.05
CA PHE A 186 -13.36 -4.48 -5.54
C PHE A 186 -12.23 -5.09 -6.35
N LEU A 187 -11.90 -6.35 -6.07
CA LEU A 187 -10.99 -7.15 -6.91
C LEU A 187 -11.68 -7.51 -8.23
N GLU A 188 -12.93 -7.95 -8.18
CA GLU A 188 -13.72 -8.35 -9.35
C GLU A 188 -13.97 -7.20 -10.33
N ASN A 189 -14.28 -6.00 -9.83
CA ASN A 189 -14.49 -4.82 -10.67
C ASN A 189 -13.17 -4.07 -11.03
N GLY A 190 -12.04 -4.58 -10.55
CA GLY A 190 -10.70 -4.03 -10.82
C GLY A 190 -10.40 -2.70 -10.11
N ALA A 191 -11.25 -2.21 -9.19
CA ALA A 191 -10.93 -1.04 -8.36
C ALA A 191 -9.69 -1.30 -7.49
N ILE A 192 -9.49 -2.55 -7.08
CA ILE A 192 -8.25 -3.05 -6.49
C ILE A 192 -7.63 -4.07 -7.44
N ARG A 193 -6.37 -3.86 -7.82
CA ARG A 193 -5.56 -4.86 -8.51
C ARG A 193 -4.56 -5.44 -7.54
N HIS A 194 -4.48 -6.76 -7.44
CA HIS A 194 -3.53 -7.45 -6.57
C HIS A 194 -2.48 -8.19 -7.40
N LEU A 195 -1.21 -7.86 -7.17
CA LEU A 195 -0.04 -8.39 -7.84
C LEU A 195 0.83 -9.14 -6.84
N THR A 196 1.45 -10.23 -7.26
CA THR A 196 2.38 -11.01 -6.42
C THR A 196 3.74 -11.13 -7.09
N ILE A 197 4.80 -10.77 -6.35
CA ILE A 197 6.19 -10.98 -6.75
C ILE A 197 6.67 -12.32 -6.19
N LYS A 198 7.32 -13.12 -7.04
CA LYS A 198 7.85 -14.45 -6.69
C LYS A 198 9.38 -14.52 -6.73
N ALA A 199 10.05 -13.52 -7.28
CA ALA A 199 11.50 -13.43 -7.35
C ALA A 199 11.92 -11.96 -7.36
N ILE A 200 13.11 -11.67 -6.84
CA ILE A 200 13.79 -10.39 -6.95
C ILE A 200 15.11 -10.68 -7.66
N ASN A 201 15.35 -10.02 -8.79
CA ASN A 201 16.58 -10.20 -9.58
C ASN A 201 17.74 -9.39 -9.01
#